data_AF-A0A2A2LIX8-F1
#
_entry.id   AF-A0A2A2LIX8-F1
#
_cell.length_a   1.000
_cell.length_b   1.000
_cell.length_c   1.000
_cell.angle_alpha   90.00
_cell.angle_beta   90.00
_cell.angle_gamma   90.00
#
_symmetry.space_group_name_H-M   'P 1'
#
loop_
_entity.id
_entity.type
_entity.pdbx_description
1 polymer ?
#
loop_
_entity_poly.entity_id
_entity_poly.type
_entity_poly.pdbx_seq_one_letter_code
_entity_poly.pdbx_strand_id
1 'polypeptide(L)'
;MPQLKSIKAEPPSTVASTMVLLQQQQEEDVPSFVVEQEDKALTTTFKQIWINSNLTLPEKINCLDLIFSKLSNEGREKYRKWRFNVMRGSCPAFAKQESEGLQKAVRLIYNNSKDIVDFSRSVWDLRCAFSNDQPFIEFLHNECLKNNDEYFPSFAKPKSVKLVCNSVEEDGGWLEKKWNLMIELENSQLTEELTLLMMDYKQRRVPGPSFVGSVSNYTGTASVALSIFLLDWPFIANSKCKFRPKQESAFTKIAEAGEVYFSIFEDSTEAQLVLIANKTCIRQEFCLVGRIRAIPEELRSTNGVTRKLLGVHIRDSQVNF
;
A
#
# COMPACT_ATOMS: atom_id res chain seq x y z
N MET A 1 -10.61 13.89 56.76
CA MET A 1 -11.02 12.66 56.04
C MET A 1 -12.37 12.92 55.37
N PRO A 2 -12.45 13.04 54.04
CA PRO A 2 -13.73 13.19 53.35
C PRO A 2 -14.33 11.80 53.05
N GLN A 3 -15.62 11.65 53.29
CA GLN A 3 -16.36 10.42 53.04
C GLN A 3 -16.64 10.22 51.55
N LEU A 4 -16.30 9.04 51.03
CA LEU A 4 -16.69 8.56 49.71
C LEU A 4 -18.21 8.32 49.65
N LYS A 5 -18.89 9.00 48.73
CA LYS A 5 -20.28 8.70 48.36
C LYS A 5 -20.32 7.40 47.57
N SER A 6 -21.17 6.49 48.02
CA SER A 6 -21.54 5.24 47.34
C SER A 6 -22.19 5.53 45.99
N ILE A 7 -21.56 5.06 44.91
CA ILE A 7 -22.15 5.02 43.56
C ILE A 7 -22.89 3.69 43.45
N LYS A 8 -24.22 3.75 43.34
CA LYS A 8 -25.05 2.58 42.98
C LYS A 8 -24.65 2.12 41.58
N ALA A 9 -24.17 0.88 41.47
CA ALA A 9 -23.98 0.22 40.20
C ALA A 9 -25.35 -0.06 39.55
N GLU A 10 -25.53 0.39 38.31
CA GLU A 10 -26.63 -0.09 37.45
C GLU A 10 -26.42 -1.58 37.11
N PRO A 11 -27.50 -2.37 37.02
CA PRO A 11 -27.37 -3.80 36.78
C PRO A 11 -26.86 -4.09 35.35
N PRO A 12 -26.04 -5.13 35.15
CA PRO A 12 -25.41 -5.50 33.87
C PRO A 12 -26.38 -6.06 32.80
N SER A 13 -27.69 -5.84 32.96
CA SER A 13 -28.75 -6.46 32.16
C SER A 13 -29.01 -5.77 30.82
N THR A 14 -28.67 -4.49 30.66
CA THR A 14 -29.13 -3.71 29.51
C THR A 14 -28.25 -3.91 28.27
N VAL A 15 -26.93 -4.06 28.44
CA VAL A 15 -25.97 -4.20 27.32
C VAL A 15 -26.11 -5.55 26.60
N ALA A 16 -26.32 -6.63 27.36
CA ALA A 16 -26.55 -7.96 26.78
C ALA A 16 -27.86 -8.00 25.98
N SER A 17 -28.94 -7.37 26.49
CA SER A 17 -30.22 -7.29 25.79
C SER A 17 -30.15 -6.43 24.51
N THR A 18 -29.36 -5.36 24.47
CA THR A 18 -29.16 -4.57 23.25
C THR A 18 -28.32 -5.31 22.20
N MET A 19 -27.32 -6.12 22.59
CA MET A 19 -26.58 -6.96 21.66
C MET A 19 -27.44 -8.09 21.06
N VAL A 20 -28.32 -8.70 21.86
CA VAL A 20 -29.27 -9.72 21.39
C VAL A 20 -30.30 -9.12 20.43
N LEU A 21 -30.79 -7.90 20.68
CA LEU A 21 -31.71 -7.20 19.78
C LEU A 21 -31.06 -6.77 18.46
N LEU A 22 -29.79 -6.35 18.48
CA LEU A 22 -29.02 -6.04 17.25
C LEU A 22 -28.71 -7.29 16.43
N GLN A 23 -28.50 -8.45 17.10
CA GLN A 23 -28.36 -9.73 16.42
C GLN A 23 -29.67 -10.19 15.77
N GLN A 24 -30.81 -9.98 16.41
CA GLN A 24 -32.13 -10.35 15.87
C GLN A 24 -32.60 -9.41 14.75
N GLN A 25 -32.26 -8.12 14.76
CA GLN A 25 -32.63 -7.19 13.67
C GLN A 25 -31.78 -7.34 12.40
N GLN A 26 -30.64 -8.05 12.46
CA GLN A 26 -29.85 -8.39 11.27
C GLN A 26 -30.28 -9.70 10.58
N GLU A 27 -31.27 -10.42 11.11
CA GLU A 27 -31.61 -11.76 10.61
C GLU A 27 -32.41 -11.77 9.29
N GLU A 28 -33.04 -10.68 8.86
CA GLU A 28 -33.94 -10.70 7.69
C GLU A 28 -33.38 -10.09 6.39
N ASP A 29 -32.41 -9.17 6.46
CA ASP A 29 -31.92 -8.49 5.26
C ASP A 29 -30.65 -9.12 4.69
N VAL A 30 -30.75 -9.50 3.41
CA VAL A 30 -29.58 -9.90 2.63
C VAL A 30 -28.64 -8.71 2.50
N PRO A 31 -27.34 -8.86 2.81
CA PRO A 31 -26.40 -7.76 2.69
C PRO A 31 -26.35 -7.20 1.25
N SER A 32 -26.24 -5.87 1.13
CA SER A 32 -26.29 -5.19 -0.17
C SER A 32 -25.27 -5.75 -1.17
N PHE A 33 -24.07 -6.10 -0.70
CA PHE A 33 -23.00 -6.63 -1.56
C PHE A 33 -23.35 -7.96 -2.24
N VAL A 34 -24.29 -8.73 -1.68
CA VAL A 34 -24.80 -9.97 -2.29
C VAL A 34 -25.79 -9.64 -3.40
N VAL A 35 -26.65 -8.64 -3.18
CA VAL A 35 -27.62 -8.15 -4.18
C VAL A 35 -26.91 -7.49 -5.36
N GLU A 36 -25.84 -6.73 -5.08
CA GLU A 36 -24.97 -6.08 -6.06
C GLU A 36 -24.30 -7.05 -7.05
N GLN A 37 -24.24 -8.36 -6.75
CA GLN A 37 -23.68 -9.35 -7.68
C GLN A 37 -24.60 -9.64 -8.87
N GLU A 38 -25.86 -9.17 -8.83
CA GLU A 38 -26.92 -9.45 -9.82
C GLU A 38 -27.20 -10.95 -10.05
N ASP A 39 -26.61 -11.83 -9.24
CA ASP A 39 -26.81 -13.27 -9.26
C ASP A 39 -27.97 -13.66 -8.33
N LYS A 40 -29.13 -13.92 -8.96
CA LYS A 40 -30.34 -14.37 -8.26
C LYS A 40 -30.15 -15.72 -7.56
N ALA A 41 -29.34 -16.61 -8.13
CA ALA A 41 -29.08 -17.91 -7.53
C ALA A 41 -28.24 -17.73 -6.26
N LEU A 42 -27.17 -16.93 -6.32
CA LEU A 42 -26.35 -16.60 -5.15
C LEU A 42 -27.18 -15.97 -4.02
N THR A 43 -28.01 -14.97 -4.35
CA THR A 43 -28.89 -14.30 -3.39
C THR A 43 -29.85 -15.29 -2.73
N THR A 44 -30.45 -16.19 -3.53
CA THR A 44 -31.37 -17.22 -3.03
C THR A 44 -30.64 -18.21 -2.13
N THR A 45 -29.46 -18.68 -2.53
CA THR A 45 -28.65 -19.61 -1.74
C THR A 45 -28.20 -18.98 -0.42
N PHE A 46 -27.78 -17.71 -0.43
CA PHE A 46 -27.46 -16.96 0.79
C PHE A 46 -28.64 -16.97 1.75
N LYS A 47 -29.84 -16.56 1.29
CA LYS A 47 -31.06 -16.54 2.11
C LYS A 47 -31.35 -17.92 2.69
N GLN A 48 -31.34 -18.95 1.86
CA GLN A 48 -31.66 -20.32 2.28
C GLN A 48 -30.71 -20.82 3.37
N ILE A 49 -29.41 -20.55 3.27
CA ILE A 49 -28.44 -20.89 4.32
C ILE A 49 -28.69 -20.07 5.58
N TRP A 50 -28.92 -18.76 5.42
CA TRP A 50 -29.02 -17.83 6.54
C TRP A 50 -30.25 -18.08 7.41
N ILE A 51 -31.41 -18.37 6.81
CA ILE A 51 -32.66 -18.64 7.53
C ILE A 51 -32.78 -20.09 8.02
N ASN A 52 -31.86 -20.98 7.63
CA ASN A 52 -31.93 -22.38 8.01
C ASN A 52 -31.69 -22.55 9.52
N SER A 53 -32.74 -22.91 10.26
CA SER A 53 -32.71 -23.12 11.71
C SER A 53 -31.97 -24.40 12.13
N ASN A 54 -31.73 -25.33 11.21
CA ASN A 54 -30.98 -26.56 11.48
C ASN A 54 -29.45 -26.35 11.47
N LEU A 55 -28.98 -25.19 11.03
CA LEU A 55 -27.55 -24.85 11.00
C LEU A 55 -27.22 -23.89 12.15
N THR A 56 -26.17 -24.21 12.88
CA THR A 56 -25.53 -23.27 13.81
C THR A 56 -24.85 -22.12 13.05
N LEU A 57 -24.61 -20.99 13.71
CA LEU A 57 -23.93 -19.86 13.07
C LEU A 57 -22.56 -20.25 12.46
N PRO A 58 -21.68 -21.04 13.13
CA PRO A 58 -20.45 -21.52 12.51
C PRO A 58 -20.69 -22.35 11.24
N GLU A 59 -21.72 -23.22 11.22
CA GLU A 59 -22.06 -24.01 10.03
C GLU A 59 -22.57 -23.13 8.90
N LYS A 60 -23.43 -22.13 9.20
CA LYS A 60 -23.88 -21.13 8.22
C LYS A 60 -22.70 -20.41 7.59
N ILE A 61 -21.78 -19.91 8.40
CA ILE A 61 -20.58 -19.22 7.92
C ILE A 61 -19.70 -20.14 7.09
N ASN A 62 -19.49 -21.40 7.49
CA ASN A 62 -18.72 -22.36 6.70
C ASN A 62 -19.35 -22.63 5.32
N CYS A 63 -20.68 -22.76 5.24
CA CYS A 63 -21.37 -22.90 3.96
C CYS A 63 -21.20 -21.65 3.08
N LEU A 64 -21.31 -20.46 3.68
CA LEU A 64 -21.09 -19.20 2.97
C LEU A 64 -19.63 -19.05 2.52
N ASP A 65 -18.65 -19.43 3.34
CA ASP A 65 -17.23 -19.40 3.00
C ASP A 65 -16.95 -20.17 1.69
N LEU A 66 -17.59 -21.34 1.51
CA LEU A 66 -17.47 -22.17 0.30
C LEU A 66 -18.14 -21.56 -0.94
N ILE A 67 -19.23 -20.82 -0.76
CA ILE A 67 -19.94 -20.18 -1.88
C ILE A 67 -19.19 -18.93 -2.32
N PHE A 68 -18.84 -18.08 -1.36
CA PHE A 68 -18.18 -16.81 -1.61
C PHE A 68 -16.73 -16.98 -2.08
N SER A 69 -16.10 -18.14 -1.85
CA SER A 69 -14.75 -18.42 -2.39
C SER A 69 -14.68 -18.36 -3.93
N LYS A 70 -15.83 -18.48 -4.62
CA LYS A 70 -15.94 -18.42 -6.09
C LYS A 70 -16.09 -17.00 -6.65
N LEU A 71 -16.29 -15.99 -5.79
CA LEU A 71 -16.40 -14.61 -6.24
C LEU A 71 -15.05 -14.03 -6.65
N SER A 72 -15.11 -12.89 -7.36
CA SER A 72 -13.96 -12.01 -7.56
C SER A 72 -13.35 -11.59 -6.22
N ASN A 73 -12.10 -11.14 -6.24
CA ASN A 73 -11.43 -10.66 -5.04
C ASN A 73 -12.20 -9.55 -4.33
N GLU A 74 -12.76 -8.60 -5.10
CA GLU A 74 -13.58 -7.52 -4.55
C GLU A 74 -14.84 -8.06 -3.85
N GLY A 75 -15.54 -9.01 -4.48
CA GLY A 75 -16.71 -9.66 -3.88
C GLY A 75 -16.35 -10.42 -2.60
N ARG A 76 -15.20 -11.11 -2.59
CA ARG A 76 -14.67 -11.79 -1.40
C ARG A 76 -14.33 -10.80 -0.30
N GLU A 77 -13.67 -9.69 -0.60
CA GLU A 77 -13.35 -8.65 0.39
C GLU A 77 -14.61 -8.08 1.05
N LYS A 78 -15.64 -7.76 0.27
CA LYS A 78 -16.95 -7.30 0.78
C LYS A 78 -17.57 -8.33 1.72
N TYR A 79 -17.54 -9.61 1.34
CA TYR A 79 -18.01 -10.71 2.19
C TYR A 79 -17.21 -10.84 3.49
N ARG A 80 -15.87 -10.76 3.45
CA ARG A 80 -15.02 -10.83 4.65
C ARG A 80 -15.28 -9.69 5.62
N LYS A 81 -15.52 -8.47 5.12
CA LYS A 81 -15.93 -7.32 5.95
C LYS A 81 -17.25 -7.57 6.68
N TRP A 82 -18.24 -8.13 6.00
CA TRP A 82 -19.52 -8.48 6.62
C TRP A 82 -19.36 -9.63 7.65
N ARG A 83 -18.68 -10.72 7.25
CA ARG A 83 -18.41 -11.90 8.09
C ARG A 83 -17.72 -11.52 9.41
N PHE A 84 -16.79 -10.58 9.38
CA PHE A 84 -16.09 -10.09 10.57
C PHE A 84 -17.04 -9.54 11.64
N ASN A 85 -18.08 -8.82 11.23
CA ASN A 85 -19.06 -8.26 12.17
C ASN A 85 -20.02 -9.30 12.73
N VAL A 86 -20.31 -10.33 11.94
CA VAL A 86 -21.13 -11.47 12.37
C VAL A 86 -20.36 -12.39 13.32
N MET A 87 -19.08 -12.64 13.04
CA MET A 87 -18.22 -13.58 13.78
C MET A 87 -17.26 -12.86 14.75
N ARG A 88 -17.77 -11.89 15.52
CA ARG A 88 -17.00 -11.32 16.65
C ARG A 88 -17.01 -12.30 17.82
N GLY A 89 -15.98 -13.14 17.90
CA GLY A 89 -15.90 -14.11 19.01
C GLY A 89 -14.49 -14.36 19.50
N SER A 90 -13.59 -14.75 18.61
CA SER A 90 -12.22 -15.12 18.99
C SER A 90 -11.21 -14.28 18.24
N CYS A 91 -10.34 -13.62 19.01
CA CYS A 91 -9.13 -12.99 18.48
C CYS A 91 -8.40 -13.97 17.54
N PRO A 92 -7.93 -13.50 16.37
CA PRO A 92 -7.26 -14.36 15.40
C PRO A 92 -6.10 -15.15 16.00
N ALA A 93 -5.91 -16.37 15.49
CA ALA A 93 -4.93 -17.30 16.04
C ALA A 93 -3.47 -16.87 15.83
N PHE A 94 -3.20 -15.99 14.87
CA PHE A 94 -1.84 -15.55 14.54
C PHE A 94 -1.11 -14.91 15.73
N ALA A 95 -1.83 -14.28 16.66
CA ALA A 95 -1.21 -13.64 17.82
C ALA A 95 -0.90 -14.62 18.97
N LYS A 96 -1.39 -15.86 18.94
CA LYS A 96 -1.33 -16.78 20.10
C LYS A 96 0.10 -17.12 20.56
N GLN A 97 1.07 -17.03 19.65
CA GLN A 97 2.47 -17.37 19.93
C GLN A 97 3.30 -16.15 20.37
N GLU A 98 2.72 -14.96 20.36
CA GLU A 98 3.40 -13.70 20.69
C GLU A 98 3.47 -13.43 22.20
N SER A 99 4.21 -12.38 22.58
CA SER A 99 4.24 -11.93 23.98
C SER A 99 2.84 -11.60 24.52
N GLU A 100 2.64 -11.76 25.84
CA GLU A 100 1.34 -11.49 26.48
C GLU A 100 0.86 -10.05 26.24
N GLY A 101 1.79 -9.08 26.23
CA GLY A 101 1.49 -7.68 25.92
C GLY A 101 0.95 -7.50 24.51
N LEU A 102 1.60 -8.10 23.51
CA LEU A 102 1.17 -8.02 22.11
C LEU A 102 -0.16 -8.75 21.89
N GLN A 103 -0.36 -9.91 22.53
CA GLN A 103 -1.64 -10.62 22.52
C GLN A 103 -2.80 -9.75 23.04
N LYS A 104 -2.57 -9.06 24.16
CA LYS A 104 -3.57 -8.13 24.73
C LYS A 104 -3.84 -6.96 23.78
N ALA A 105 -2.80 -6.40 23.16
CA ALA A 105 -2.96 -5.32 22.18
C ALA A 105 -3.79 -5.76 20.96
N VAL A 106 -3.45 -6.88 20.32
CA VAL A 106 -4.19 -7.41 19.17
C VAL A 106 -5.64 -7.70 19.54
N ARG A 107 -5.89 -8.30 20.71
CA ARG A 107 -7.25 -8.56 21.20
C ARG A 107 -8.05 -7.27 21.42
N LEU A 108 -7.42 -6.27 22.03
CA LEU A 108 -8.05 -4.97 22.25
C LEU A 108 -8.41 -4.29 20.92
N ILE A 109 -7.49 -4.32 19.94
CA ILE A 109 -7.74 -3.79 18.61
C ILE A 109 -8.90 -4.55 17.95
N TYR A 110 -8.86 -5.89 17.95
CA TYR A 110 -9.91 -6.74 17.38
C TYR A 110 -11.30 -6.40 17.92
N ASN A 111 -11.42 -6.26 19.25
CA ASN A 111 -12.70 -5.97 19.90
C ASN A 111 -13.24 -4.57 19.58
N ASN A 112 -12.36 -3.58 19.39
CA ASN A 112 -12.74 -2.19 19.16
C ASN A 112 -12.83 -1.81 17.67
N SER A 113 -12.33 -2.65 16.77
CA SER A 113 -12.33 -2.36 15.33
C SER A 113 -13.74 -2.40 14.77
N LYS A 114 -14.02 -1.55 13.79
CA LYS A 114 -15.35 -1.49 13.13
C LYS A 114 -15.55 -2.62 12.14
N ASP A 115 -14.48 -2.99 11.45
CA ASP A 115 -14.46 -4.06 10.45
C ASP A 115 -13.06 -4.68 10.39
N ILE A 116 -12.90 -5.67 9.51
CA ILE A 116 -11.64 -6.40 9.35
C ILE A 116 -10.52 -5.55 8.76
N VAL A 117 -10.83 -4.50 7.98
CA VAL A 117 -9.83 -3.61 7.40
C VAL A 117 -9.28 -2.65 8.46
N ASP A 118 -10.16 -2.11 9.30
CA ASP A 118 -9.79 -1.27 10.45
C ASP A 118 -8.90 -2.05 11.44
N PHE A 119 -9.28 -3.30 11.74
CA PHE A 119 -8.47 -4.24 12.51
C PHE A 119 -7.10 -4.47 11.86
N SER A 120 -7.10 -4.86 10.59
CA SER A 120 -5.88 -5.23 9.87
C SER A 120 -4.93 -4.05 9.71
N ARG A 121 -5.44 -2.84 9.49
CA ARG A 121 -4.62 -1.62 9.44
C ARG A 121 -3.95 -1.35 10.78
N SER A 122 -4.70 -1.43 11.87
CA SER A 122 -4.14 -1.20 13.20
C SER A 122 -3.09 -2.24 13.59
N VAL A 123 -3.30 -3.52 13.22
CA VAL A 123 -2.31 -4.57 13.45
C VAL A 123 -1.10 -4.43 12.51
N TRP A 124 -1.31 -3.95 11.27
CA TRP A 124 -0.23 -3.69 10.32
C TRP A 124 0.80 -2.72 10.86
N ASP A 125 0.38 -1.67 11.56
CA ASP A 125 1.28 -0.71 12.20
C ASP A 125 2.06 -1.33 13.38
N LEU A 126 1.53 -2.38 13.98
CA LEU A 126 2.18 -3.14 15.05
C LEU A 126 3.06 -4.29 14.55
N ARG A 127 3.09 -4.58 13.24
CA ARG A 127 3.75 -5.78 12.69
C ARG A 127 5.21 -5.92 13.12
N CYS A 128 5.94 -4.81 13.25
CA CYS A 128 7.35 -4.82 13.66
C CYS A 128 7.57 -5.28 15.12
N ALA A 129 6.51 -5.33 15.93
CA ALA A 129 6.57 -5.84 17.30
C ALA A 129 6.37 -7.37 17.37
N PHE A 130 5.93 -8.01 16.28
CA PHE A 130 5.77 -9.45 16.22
C PHE A 130 7.14 -10.11 16.14
N SER A 131 7.28 -11.26 16.81
CA SER A 131 8.45 -12.12 16.66
C SER A 131 8.57 -12.69 15.25
N ASN A 132 7.42 -12.95 14.62
CA ASN A 132 7.28 -13.38 13.24
C ASN A 132 5.97 -12.80 12.69
N ASP A 133 6.03 -11.92 11.69
CA ASP A 133 4.86 -11.28 11.08
C ASP A 133 4.20 -12.15 10.01
N GLN A 134 4.84 -13.24 9.57
CA GLN A 134 4.33 -14.13 8.53
C GLN A 134 2.93 -14.70 8.82
N PRO A 135 2.59 -15.16 10.04
CA PRO A 135 1.24 -15.60 10.37
C PRO A 135 0.18 -14.50 10.22
N PHE A 136 0.56 -13.24 10.43
CA PHE A 136 -0.32 -12.11 10.17
C PHE A 136 -0.47 -11.83 8.68
N ILE A 137 0.62 -11.94 7.89
CA ILE A 137 0.55 -11.83 6.42
C ILE A 137 -0.36 -12.92 5.83
N GLU A 138 -0.25 -14.17 6.31
CA GLU A 138 -1.13 -15.28 5.92
C GLU A 138 -2.60 -15.01 6.28
N PHE A 139 -2.84 -14.42 7.45
CA PHE A 139 -4.17 -13.97 7.84
C PHE A 139 -4.74 -12.96 6.83
N LEU A 140 -3.96 -11.96 6.40
CA LEU A 140 -4.40 -10.98 5.39
C LEU A 140 -4.72 -11.64 4.04
N HIS A 141 -3.95 -12.65 3.63
CA HIS A 141 -4.23 -13.42 2.42
C HIS A 141 -5.55 -14.21 2.53
N ASN A 142 -5.74 -14.93 3.64
CA ASN A 142 -6.93 -15.74 3.87
C ASN A 142 -8.21 -14.89 3.96
N GLU A 143 -8.07 -13.68 4.48
CA GLU A 143 -9.14 -12.69 4.58
C GLU A 143 -9.25 -11.80 3.33
N CYS A 144 -8.54 -12.15 2.24
CA CYS A 144 -8.61 -11.47 0.94
C CYS A 144 -8.29 -9.97 1.00
N LEU A 145 -7.47 -9.54 1.97
CA LEU A 145 -7.02 -8.17 2.14
C LEU A 145 -5.66 -7.89 1.46
N LYS A 146 -5.00 -8.96 1.00
CA LYS A 146 -3.70 -8.93 0.32
C LYS A 146 -3.64 -9.99 -0.78
N ASN A 147 -3.24 -9.60 -1.98
CA ASN A 147 -3.04 -10.54 -3.09
C ASN A 147 -1.69 -11.25 -2.97
N ASN A 148 -1.62 -12.51 -3.45
CA ASN A 148 -0.40 -13.33 -3.39
C ASN A 148 0.82 -12.68 -4.05
N ASP A 149 0.59 -11.87 -5.08
CA ASP A 149 1.65 -11.19 -5.83
C ASP A 149 1.86 -9.73 -5.39
N GLU A 150 1.09 -9.23 -4.42
CA GLU A 150 1.27 -7.88 -3.87
C GLU A 150 2.10 -7.93 -2.58
N TYR A 151 2.99 -6.95 -2.43
CA TYR A 151 3.76 -6.76 -1.21
C TYR A 151 2.95 -6.10 -0.10
N PHE A 152 2.10 -5.13 -0.47
CA PHE A 152 1.29 -4.36 0.47
C PHE A 152 -0.19 -4.73 0.37
N PRO A 153 -0.92 -4.85 1.49
CA PRO A 153 -2.37 -4.94 1.45
C PRO A 153 -2.96 -3.63 0.90
N SER A 154 -4.17 -3.70 0.34
CA SER A 154 -4.83 -2.54 -0.30
C SER A 154 -4.93 -1.31 0.59
N PHE A 155 -5.10 -1.50 1.90
CA PHE A 155 -5.22 -0.43 2.89
C PHE A 155 -3.89 0.16 3.38
N ALA A 156 -2.76 -0.44 3.00
CA ALA A 156 -1.41 0.00 3.37
C ALA A 156 -0.50 0.11 2.15
N LYS A 157 -1.07 0.44 0.98
CA LYS A 157 -0.27 0.85 -0.18
C LYS A 157 0.20 2.29 0.00
N PRO A 158 1.50 2.57 -0.13
CA PRO A 158 1.99 3.94 -0.05
C PRO A 158 1.41 4.86 -1.10
N LYS A 159 1.13 6.09 -0.68
CA LYS A 159 0.57 7.15 -1.54
C LYS A 159 1.63 8.10 -2.03
N SER A 160 2.72 8.27 -1.28
CA SER A 160 3.81 9.14 -1.69
C SER A 160 5.15 8.72 -1.10
N VAL A 161 6.20 9.12 -1.79
CA VAL A 161 7.59 9.05 -1.30
C VAL A 161 8.17 10.45 -1.29
N LYS A 162 8.78 10.81 -0.18
CA LYS A 162 9.60 12.01 -0.03
C LYS A 162 11.07 11.62 -0.12
N LEU A 163 11.80 12.24 -1.05
CA LEU A 163 13.24 12.10 -1.17
C LEU A 163 13.91 13.39 -0.70
N VAL A 164 14.89 13.28 0.19
CA VAL A 164 15.71 14.43 0.62
C VAL A 164 16.95 14.51 -0.26
N CYS A 165 17.06 15.63 -0.97
CA CYS A 165 17.98 15.85 -2.06
C CYS A 165 19.04 16.90 -1.67
N ASN A 166 20.28 16.74 -2.14
CA ASN A 166 21.27 17.82 -2.21
C ASN A 166 21.72 17.99 -3.64
N SER A 167 22.01 19.23 -4.01
CA SER A 167 22.60 19.53 -5.29
C SER A 167 24.12 19.40 -5.23
N VAL A 168 24.71 18.91 -6.32
CA VAL A 168 26.17 18.84 -6.53
C VAL A 168 26.53 19.76 -7.68
N GLU A 169 27.56 20.60 -7.50
CA GLU A 169 28.10 21.52 -8.51
C GLU A 169 28.98 20.78 -9.53
N GLU A 170 29.32 21.45 -10.64
CA GLU A 170 30.10 20.86 -11.74
C GLU A 170 31.49 20.37 -11.34
N ASP A 171 32.08 20.97 -10.30
CA ASP A 171 33.40 20.62 -9.76
C ASP A 171 33.33 19.50 -8.69
N GLY A 172 32.14 18.94 -8.45
CA GLY A 172 31.90 17.94 -7.41
C GLY A 172 31.68 18.53 -6.01
N GLY A 173 31.65 19.87 -5.88
CA GLY A 173 31.32 20.57 -4.65
C GLY A 173 29.88 20.31 -4.23
N TRP A 174 29.67 20.01 -2.94
CA TRP A 174 28.33 19.87 -2.37
C TRP A 174 27.73 21.25 -2.10
N LEU A 175 26.53 21.50 -2.60
CA LEU A 175 25.75 22.64 -2.14
C LEU A 175 25.11 22.30 -0.78
N GLU A 176 25.24 23.20 0.18
CA GLU A 176 24.56 23.08 1.47
C GLU A 176 23.03 23.12 1.35
N LYS A 177 22.51 23.59 0.20
CA LYS A 177 21.07 23.71 -0.04
C LYS A 177 20.44 22.32 -0.20
N LYS A 178 19.68 21.92 0.82
CA LYS A 178 18.80 20.76 0.81
C LYS A 178 17.44 21.12 0.23
N TRP A 179 16.84 20.18 -0.50
CA TRP A 179 15.47 20.30 -0.99
C TRP A 179 14.79 18.94 -0.98
N ASN A 180 13.47 18.92 -1.15
CA ASN A 180 12.67 17.69 -1.09
C ASN A 180 12.00 17.42 -2.43
N LEU A 181 12.06 16.18 -2.89
CA LEU A 181 11.26 15.70 -4.01
C LEU A 181 10.09 14.88 -3.45
N MET A 182 8.87 15.33 -3.73
CA MET A 182 7.65 14.63 -3.36
C MET A 182 7.09 13.92 -4.59
N ILE A 183 7.10 12.59 -4.56
CA ILE A 183 6.54 11.74 -5.60
C ILE A 183 5.23 11.18 -5.07
N GLU A 184 4.12 11.55 -5.72
CA GLU A 184 2.83 10.87 -5.53
C GLU A 184 2.86 9.58 -6.34
N LEU A 185 2.62 8.45 -5.68
CA LEU A 185 2.76 7.14 -6.31
C LEU A 185 1.51 6.79 -7.13
N GLU A 186 1.73 6.24 -8.31
CA GLU A 186 0.69 5.70 -9.17
C GLU A 186 0.47 4.21 -8.85
N ASN A 187 -0.74 3.70 -9.11
CA ASN A 187 -0.99 2.27 -8.97
C ASN A 187 -0.45 1.54 -10.21
N SER A 188 0.82 1.16 -10.19
CA SER A 188 1.47 0.41 -11.27
C SER A 188 2.27 -0.76 -10.73
N GLN A 189 2.60 -1.69 -11.63
CA GLN A 189 3.27 -2.93 -11.26
C GLN A 189 4.62 -2.68 -10.59
N LEU A 190 5.38 -1.65 -11.00
CA LEU A 190 6.70 -1.33 -10.49
C LEU A 190 6.71 -0.34 -9.30
N THR A 191 5.54 0.19 -8.91
CA THR A 191 5.43 1.09 -7.75
C THR A 191 5.78 0.37 -6.45
N GLU A 192 5.45 -0.91 -6.33
CA GLU A 192 5.73 -1.69 -5.12
C GLU A 192 7.24 -1.95 -4.97
N GLU A 193 7.93 -2.32 -6.05
CA GLU A 193 9.39 -2.49 -6.08
C GLU A 193 10.11 -1.18 -5.75
N LEU A 194 9.70 -0.07 -6.36
CA LEU A 194 10.24 1.25 -6.03
C LEU A 194 10.11 1.53 -4.54
N THR A 195 8.92 1.28 -3.98
CA THR A 195 8.63 1.53 -2.56
C THR A 195 9.52 0.67 -1.65
N LEU A 196 9.67 -0.63 -1.95
CA LEU A 196 10.50 -1.53 -1.15
C LEU A 196 11.97 -1.12 -1.18
N LEU A 197 12.48 -0.74 -2.35
CA LEU A 197 13.85 -0.24 -2.49
C LEU A 197 14.06 1.00 -1.62
N MET A 198 13.11 1.92 -1.63
CA MET A 198 13.15 3.12 -0.79
C MET A 198 13.11 2.78 0.71
N MET A 199 12.42 1.71 1.13
CA MET A 199 12.35 1.28 2.54
C MET A 199 13.61 0.53 3.00
N ASP A 200 14.12 -0.41 2.21
CA ASP A 200 15.31 -1.23 2.51
C ASP A 200 16.57 -0.35 2.64
N TYR A 201 16.66 0.69 1.82
CA TYR A 201 17.74 1.67 1.87
C TYR A 201 17.90 2.34 3.24
N LYS A 202 16.78 2.75 3.85
CA LYS A 202 16.76 3.37 5.17
C LYS A 202 17.38 2.47 6.23
N GLN A 203 17.26 1.15 6.07
CA GLN A 203 17.76 0.17 7.03
C GLN A 203 19.26 -0.09 6.86
N ARG A 204 19.77 -0.06 5.62
CA ARG A 204 21.15 -0.49 5.31
C ARG A 204 22.24 0.57 5.51
N ARG A 205 21.89 1.86 5.72
CA ARG A 205 22.86 2.97 5.92
C ARG A 205 23.97 3.04 4.84
N VAL A 206 23.67 2.61 3.62
CA VAL A 206 24.58 2.70 2.47
C VAL A 206 24.64 4.17 2.01
N PRO A 207 25.54 4.58 1.10
CA PRO A 207 25.44 5.85 0.38
C PRO A 207 24.33 5.85 -0.67
N GLY A 208 23.69 7.02 -0.83
CA GLY A 208 22.43 7.18 -1.55
C GLY A 208 22.63 6.95 -3.02
N PRO A 209 21.59 6.47 -3.72
CA PRO A 209 21.62 6.61 -5.15
C PRO A 209 21.80 8.09 -5.49
N SER A 210 22.49 8.33 -6.59
CA SER A 210 22.68 9.66 -7.13
C SER A 210 21.86 9.75 -8.40
N PHE A 211 21.06 10.80 -8.55
CA PHE A 211 20.61 11.18 -9.88
C PHE A 211 21.87 11.56 -10.67
N VAL A 212 22.04 11.07 -11.88
CA VAL A 212 23.00 11.55 -12.85
C VAL A 212 22.17 12.10 -14.00
N GLY A 213 22.04 13.42 -14.04
CA GLY A 213 21.27 14.10 -15.06
C GLY A 213 22.18 14.71 -16.12
N SER A 214 22.22 14.12 -17.32
CA SER A 214 22.61 14.88 -18.50
C SER A 214 21.39 15.68 -18.96
N VAL A 215 21.37 16.99 -18.70
CA VAL A 215 20.51 17.90 -19.47
C VAL A 215 21.09 17.94 -20.88
N SER A 216 20.70 17.00 -21.73
CA SER A 216 21.13 16.97 -23.12
C SER A 216 20.35 18.04 -23.87
N ASN A 217 20.96 19.22 -24.04
CA ASN A 217 20.49 20.21 -25.00
C ASN A 217 20.74 19.66 -26.42
N TYR A 218 19.70 19.10 -27.07
CA TYR A 218 19.78 18.83 -28.50
C TYR A 218 19.59 20.15 -29.25
N THR A 219 20.66 20.67 -29.84
CA THR A 219 20.58 21.81 -30.76
C THR A 219 20.12 21.32 -32.14
N GLY A 220 18.81 21.36 -32.35
CA GLY A 220 18.13 21.24 -33.64
C GLY A 220 16.92 22.18 -33.68
N THR A 221 16.30 22.37 -34.84
CA THR A 221 15.22 23.36 -35.10
C THR A 221 13.94 23.20 -34.27
N ALA A 222 13.85 22.14 -33.46
CA ALA A 222 12.89 22.02 -32.37
C ALA A 222 13.66 21.91 -31.05
N SER A 223 13.78 23.03 -30.34
CA SER A 223 14.33 23.09 -28.98
C SER A 223 13.40 22.33 -28.02
N VAL A 224 13.64 21.04 -27.84
CA VAL A 224 13.01 20.25 -26.77
C VAL A 224 14.08 20.01 -25.71
N ALA A 225 14.03 20.80 -24.64
CA ALA A 225 14.92 20.67 -23.50
C ALA A 225 14.58 19.39 -22.73
N LEU A 226 15.16 18.25 -23.10
CA LEU A 226 14.94 17.00 -22.39
C LEU A 226 15.73 17.02 -21.06
N SER A 227 15.03 17.09 -19.92
CA SER A 227 15.64 16.81 -18.62
C SER A 227 15.18 15.43 -18.19
N ILE A 228 16.03 14.44 -18.42
CA ILE A 228 15.95 13.11 -17.82
C ILE A 228 16.99 13.09 -16.71
N PHE A 229 16.54 12.83 -15.50
CA PHE A 229 17.44 12.55 -14.38
C PHE A 229 17.42 11.05 -14.17
N LEU A 230 18.51 10.37 -14.49
CA LEU A 230 18.65 8.93 -14.29
C LEU A 230 19.17 8.67 -12.89
N LEU A 231 18.40 7.98 -12.07
CA LEU A 231 18.90 7.49 -10.80
C LEU A 231 19.51 6.11 -11.02
N ASP A 232 20.81 5.94 -10.82
CA ASP A 232 21.40 4.59 -10.80
C ASP A 232 21.36 4.05 -9.37
N TRP A 233 20.64 2.94 -9.20
CA TRP A 233 20.46 2.30 -7.91
C TRP A 233 21.11 0.92 -7.92
N PRO A 234 22.10 0.64 -7.04
CA PRO A 234 22.67 -0.70 -6.90
C PRO A 234 21.59 -1.63 -6.33
N PHE A 235 20.92 -2.33 -7.23
CA PHE A 235 19.89 -3.32 -6.97
C PHE A 235 20.56 -4.63 -6.59
N ILE A 236 20.59 -4.92 -5.29
CA ILE A 236 21.06 -6.23 -4.80
C ILE A 236 19.92 -7.22 -5.02
N ALA A 237 20.06 -8.05 -6.05
CA ALA A 237 19.14 -9.11 -6.44
C ALA A 237 19.02 -10.20 -5.36
N ASN A 238 18.25 -9.92 -4.30
CA ASN A 238 17.70 -10.95 -3.41
C ASN A 238 16.17 -11.03 -3.50
N SER A 239 15.54 -10.09 -4.21
CA SER A 239 14.11 -10.09 -4.45
C SER A 239 13.81 -10.81 -5.76
N LYS A 240 12.84 -11.72 -5.70
CA LYS A 240 12.18 -12.36 -6.83
C LYS A 240 11.46 -11.29 -7.66
N CYS A 241 12.18 -10.37 -8.30
CA CYS A 241 11.60 -9.42 -9.22
C CYS A 241 11.06 -10.23 -10.40
N LYS A 242 9.78 -10.60 -10.33
CA LYS A 242 9.07 -11.33 -11.40
C LYS A 242 8.72 -10.40 -12.57
N PHE A 243 9.17 -9.15 -12.53
CA PHE A 243 8.90 -8.20 -13.59
C PHE A 243 9.72 -8.57 -14.82
N ARG A 244 9.06 -9.29 -15.72
CA ARG A 244 9.42 -9.25 -17.12
C ARG A 244 8.67 -8.07 -17.71
N PRO A 245 9.33 -7.06 -18.29
CA PRO A 245 8.64 -6.17 -19.18
C PRO A 245 8.09 -7.04 -20.30
N LYS A 246 6.82 -7.46 -20.19
CA LYS A 246 6.05 -7.76 -21.38
C LYS A 246 6.15 -6.47 -22.17
N GLN A 247 6.69 -6.53 -23.38
CA GLN A 247 6.50 -5.47 -24.36
C GLN A 247 4.98 -5.33 -24.56
N GLU A 248 4.33 -4.61 -23.66
CA GLU A 248 2.99 -4.13 -23.89
C GLU A 248 3.18 -2.98 -24.87
N SER A 249 2.79 -3.28 -26.09
CA SER A 249 2.66 -2.35 -27.20
C SER A 249 1.69 -1.21 -26.84
N ALA A 250 2.07 -0.26 -25.96
CA ALA A 250 1.29 0.95 -25.69
C ALA A 250 2.03 1.96 -24.79
N PHE A 251 3.11 2.58 -25.28
CA PHE A 251 3.35 3.99 -24.98
C PHE A 251 3.05 4.81 -26.24
N THR A 252 1.77 4.88 -26.61
CA THR A 252 1.26 5.82 -27.62
C THR A 252 0.98 7.20 -27.04
N LYS A 253 1.05 7.36 -25.71
CA LYS A 253 0.85 8.64 -25.03
C LYS A 253 2.19 9.36 -24.84
N ILE A 254 2.24 10.63 -25.27
CA ILE A 254 3.35 11.54 -25.01
C ILE A 254 3.47 11.73 -23.49
N ALA A 255 4.65 11.48 -22.93
CA ALA A 255 4.92 11.68 -21.51
C ALA A 255 4.72 13.15 -21.10
N GLU A 256 4.17 13.36 -19.92
CA GLU A 256 3.86 14.68 -19.36
C GLU A 256 4.96 15.14 -18.40
N ALA A 257 5.10 16.47 -18.25
CA ALA A 257 6.01 17.03 -17.26
C ALA A 257 5.53 16.66 -15.85
N GLY A 258 6.46 16.20 -15.01
CA GLY A 258 6.22 15.73 -13.66
C GLY A 258 6.03 14.22 -13.56
N GLU A 259 5.89 13.49 -14.67
CA GLU A 259 5.80 12.03 -14.64
C GLU A 259 7.14 11.40 -14.21
N VAL A 260 7.05 10.38 -13.35
CA VAL A 260 8.16 9.62 -12.79
C VAL A 260 8.03 8.17 -13.24
N TYR A 261 9.06 7.69 -13.90
CA TYR A 261 9.16 6.37 -14.47
C TYR A 261 10.23 5.54 -13.76
N PHE A 262 10.02 4.23 -13.67
CA PHE A 262 10.97 3.30 -13.07
C PHE A 262 11.17 2.07 -13.96
N SER A 263 12.39 1.56 -14.01
CA SER A 263 12.74 0.29 -14.66
C SER A 263 13.78 -0.49 -13.84
N ILE A 264 13.73 -1.81 -13.97
CA ILE A 264 14.72 -2.77 -13.45
C ILE A 264 15.09 -3.67 -14.63
N PHE A 265 16.36 -3.81 -14.97
CA PHE A 265 16.76 -4.69 -16.07
C PHE A 265 16.97 -6.13 -15.57
N GLU A 266 16.51 -7.11 -16.36
CA GLU A 266 16.50 -8.54 -16.00
C GLU A 266 17.91 -9.10 -15.73
N ASP A 267 18.94 -8.53 -16.36
CA ASP A 267 20.34 -8.97 -16.26
C ASP A 267 21.25 -8.01 -15.47
N SER A 268 20.71 -6.93 -14.90
CA SER A 268 21.51 -5.92 -14.21
C SER A 268 21.23 -5.89 -12.71
N THR A 269 22.27 -5.62 -11.92
CA THR A 269 22.15 -5.18 -10.53
C THR A 269 21.80 -3.69 -10.44
N GLU A 270 21.08 -3.15 -11.42
CA GLU A 270 20.85 -1.71 -11.57
C GLU A 270 19.35 -1.46 -11.80
N ALA A 271 18.84 -0.41 -11.16
CA ALA A 271 17.48 0.09 -11.40
C ALA A 271 17.55 1.58 -11.74
N GLN A 272 16.66 2.02 -12.64
CA GLN A 272 16.63 3.38 -13.14
C GLN A 272 15.32 4.08 -12.78
N LEU A 273 15.41 5.23 -12.11
CA LEU A 273 14.29 6.16 -11.93
C LEU A 273 14.49 7.34 -12.88
N VAL A 274 13.46 7.68 -13.66
CA VAL A 274 13.45 8.75 -14.66
C VAL A 274 12.37 9.77 -14.31
N LEU A 275 12.75 11.04 -14.23
CA LEU A 275 11.82 12.16 -14.10
C LEU A 275 11.72 12.94 -15.42
N ILE A 276 10.51 13.20 -15.90
CA ILE A 276 10.24 14.01 -17.10
C ILE A 276 9.98 15.47 -16.71
N ALA A 277 10.82 16.41 -17.12
CA ALA A 277 10.59 17.84 -16.85
C ALA A 277 9.85 18.59 -17.99
N ASN A 278 10.07 18.22 -19.25
CA ASN A 278 9.65 19.04 -20.41
C ASN A 278 9.01 18.21 -21.55
N LYS A 279 8.19 17.20 -21.19
CA LYS A 279 7.30 16.44 -22.09
C LYS A 279 7.99 15.68 -23.25
N THR A 280 9.05 14.95 -22.96
CA THR A 280 9.62 14.00 -23.93
C THR A 280 10.16 12.79 -23.19
N CYS A 281 9.73 11.61 -23.61
CA CYS A 281 10.32 10.33 -23.21
C CYS A 281 10.33 9.46 -24.45
N ILE A 282 11.47 8.88 -24.80
CA ILE A 282 11.68 8.18 -26.08
C ILE A 282 11.82 6.66 -25.88
N ARG A 283 11.81 6.16 -24.62
CA ARG A 283 12.05 4.74 -24.34
C ARG A 283 10.79 4.03 -23.86
N GLN A 284 10.58 2.81 -24.38
CA GLN A 284 9.41 1.96 -24.13
C GLN A 284 9.60 1.01 -22.91
N GLU A 285 10.74 1.07 -22.24
CA GLU A 285 11.16 0.12 -21.20
C GLU A 285 10.81 0.57 -19.77
N PHE A 286 10.06 1.66 -19.65
CA PHE A 286 9.80 2.37 -18.40
C PHE A 286 8.36 2.20 -17.94
N CYS A 287 8.12 1.95 -16.65
CA CYS A 287 6.77 1.95 -16.07
C CYS A 287 6.52 3.27 -15.33
N LEU A 288 5.38 3.92 -15.58
CA LEU A 288 4.97 5.09 -14.79
C LEU A 288 4.69 4.63 -13.35
N VAL A 289 5.41 5.16 -12.38
CA VAL A 289 5.31 4.79 -10.95
C VAL A 289 4.86 5.95 -10.07
N GLY A 290 4.90 7.17 -10.59
CA GLY A 290 4.49 8.32 -9.82
C GLY A 290 4.50 9.63 -10.58
N ARG A 291 4.13 10.69 -9.88
CA ARG A 291 4.06 12.06 -10.40
C ARG A 291 4.54 13.06 -9.36
N ILE A 292 5.17 14.13 -9.82
CA ILE A 292 5.57 15.28 -9.02
C ILE A 292 4.71 16.47 -9.45
N ARG A 293 3.79 16.90 -8.59
CA ARG A 293 2.89 18.03 -8.89
C ARG A 293 3.64 19.37 -8.98
N ALA A 294 4.67 19.53 -8.15
CA ALA A 294 5.46 20.75 -8.07
C ALA A 294 6.93 20.41 -8.30
N ILE A 295 7.35 20.40 -9.57
CA ILE A 295 8.75 20.17 -9.94
C ILE A 295 9.59 21.28 -9.28
N PRO A 296 10.56 20.94 -8.41
CA PRO A 296 11.46 21.92 -7.79
C PRO A 296 12.14 22.81 -8.83
N GLU A 297 12.34 24.09 -8.52
CA GLU A 297 13.03 25.03 -9.41
C GLU A 297 14.45 24.56 -9.74
N GLU A 298 15.09 23.84 -8.81
CA GLU A 298 16.39 23.21 -8.98
C GLU A 298 16.45 22.21 -10.15
N LEU A 299 15.30 21.63 -10.53
CA LEU A 299 15.16 20.72 -11.66
C LEU A 299 14.68 21.41 -12.94
N ARG A 300 14.22 22.68 -12.83
CA ARG A 300 13.80 23.50 -13.97
C ARG A 300 15.01 24.30 -14.44
N SER A 301 15.59 23.93 -15.58
CA SER A 301 16.65 24.70 -16.24
C SER A 301 16.39 26.21 -16.18
N THR A 302 17.18 26.96 -15.40
CA THR A 302 17.17 28.42 -15.43
C THR A 302 18.19 28.91 -16.44
N ASN A 303 17.70 29.66 -17.42
CA ASN A 303 18.46 30.40 -18.43
C ASN A 303 19.78 30.97 -17.89
N GLY A 304 20.90 30.60 -18.53
CA GLY A 304 22.14 31.39 -18.52
C GLY A 304 23.08 31.24 -17.34
N VAL A 305 22.72 30.52 -16.28
CA VAL A 305 23.70 30.09 -15.26
C VAL A 305 23.79 28.58 -15.33
N THR A 306 24.95 28.09 -15.76
CA THR A 306 25.31 26.66 -15.84
C THR A 306 25.36 26.04 -14.45
N ARG A 307 24.23 25.95 -13.76
CA ARG A 307 24.06 25.04 -12.64
C ARG A 307 23.59 23.73 -13.26
N LYS A 308 24.53 22.97 -13.81
CA LYS A 308 24.25 21.56 -14.07
C LYS A 308 24.10 20.91 -12.70
N LEU A 309 22.87 20.57 -12.36
CA LEU A 309 22.61 19.64 -11.27
C LEU A 309 23.22 18.30 -11.71
N LEU A 310 24.50 18.09 -11.38
CA LEU A 310 25.22 16.88 -11.77
C LEU A 310 24.60 15.65 -11.11
N GLY A 311 24.10 15.85 -9.90
CA GLY A 311 23.29 14.85 -9.26
C GLY A 311 22.51 15.30 -8.05
N VAL A 312 21.64 14.40 -7.66
CA VAL A 312 20.82 14.51 -6.46
C VAL A 312 21.07 13.27 -5.64
N HIS A 313 21.70 13.46 -4.49
CA HIS A 313 21.93 12.36 -3.57
C HIS A 313 20.73 12.22 -2.63
N ILE A 314 20.08 11.06 -2.65
CA ILE A 314 18.99 10.74 -1.71
C ILE A 314 19.61 10.46 -0.34
N ARG A 315 19.46 11.40 0.60
CA ARG A 315 19.95 11.21 1.99
C ARG A 315 18.98 10.41 2.85
N ASP A 316 17.69 10.59 2.61
CA ASP A 316 16.62 9.95 3.36
C ASP A 316 15.39 9.83 2.47
N SER A 317 14.63 8.76 2.70
CA SER A 317 13.38 8.44 2.03
C SER A 317 12.29 8.25 3.08
N GLN A 318 11.17 8.96 2.92
CA GLN A 318 9.99 8.78 3.77
C GLN A 318 8.83 8.30 2.91
N VAL A 319 8.38 7.07 3.18
CA VAL A 319 7.23 6.46 2.55
C VAL A 319 5.99 6.77 3.38
N ASN A 320 5.00 7.42 2.78
CA ASN A 320 3.75 7.79 3.43
C ASN A 320 2.62 6.86 2.95
N PHE A 321 1.91 6.27 3.90
CA PHE A 321 0.82 5.31 3.71
C PHE A 321 -0.57 5.99 3.73
#